data_AF-A0A2E1RKU2-F1
#
_entry.id   AF-A0A2E1RKU2-F1
#
_cell.length_a   1.000
_cell.length_b   1.000
_cell.length_c   1.000
_cell.angle_alpha   90.00
_cell.angle_beta   90.00
_cell.angle_gamma   90.00
#
_symmetry.space_group_name_H-M   'P 1'
#
loop_
_entity.id
_entity.type
_entity.pdbx_description
1 polymer ?
#
loop_
_entity_poly.entity_id
_entity_poly.type
_entity_poly.pdbx_seq_one_letter_code
_entity_poly.pdbx_strand_id
1 'polypeptide(L)'
;MFIFAHNLNKSVEFLPIILSILASIIVGISKAGVKGIGVLFVILLAYSYEPKTSTGILLPLLIFGDLFAIIYYKKNIVWKYIFQLIPWMAMGVLFATLTGDIIDELAFKRLMSSVIFLSVLIMLFINDKISNLISNHWSFGPLLGGAAGFTTMIGNAAGPLANIYFIAMKVKKKPFISSSAYIFFLINLIKLPFHIFFWKTINYGSLIESLKMTPFVFLGLIIGVYIVDKIIEKYYSKLILILTAASSIFFLFS
;
A
#
# COMPACT_ATOMS: atom_id res chain seq x y z
N MET A 1 7.75 23.52 -9.33
CA MET A 1 9.08 24.09 -9.64
C MET A 1 10.07 22.94 -9.44
N PHE A 2 10.49 22.30 -10.53
CA PHE A 2 11.59 21.31 -10.50
C PHE A 2 12.89 22.12 -10.37
N ILE A 3 13.29 22.44 -9.14
CA ILE A 3 14.67 22.88 -8.88
C ILE A 3 15.33 21.73 -8.15
N PHE A 4 16.05 20.92 -8.91
CA PHE A 4 17.40 20.45 -8.58
C PHE A 4 17.91 19.63 -9.77
N ALA A 5 18.55 20.31 -10.72
CA ALA A 5 19.52 19.72 -11.65
C ALA A 5 20.16 20.86 -12.45
N HIS A 6 21.17 21.52 -11.90
CA HIS A 6 22.15 22.17 -12.75
C HIS A 6 23.24 21.12 -13.02
N ASN A 7 23.38 20.72 -14.29
CA ASN A 7 24.39 19.82 -14.84
C ASN A 7 24.28 18.30 -14.58
N LEU A 8 23.19 17.66 -15.02
CA LEU A 8 23.21 16.23 -15.36
C LEU A 8 22.52 15.98 -16.71
N ASN A 9 23.07 15.02 -17.45
CA ASN A 9 22.66 14.52 -18.77
C ASN A 9 21.12 14.56 -18.98
N LYS A 10 20.62 15.03 -20.13
CA LYS A 10 19.17 15.14 -20.43
C LYS A 10 18.36 13.85 -20.20
N SER A 11 18.99 12.68 -20.21
CA SER A 11 18.37 11.38 -19.88
C SER A 11 18.00 11.24 -18.40
N VAL A 12 18.67 11.96 -17.51
CA VAL A 12 18.44 11.97 -16.05
C VAL A 12 17.20 12.82 -15.69
N GLU A 13 16.86 13.83 -16.49
CA GLU A 13 15.70 14.70 -16.23
C GLU A 13 14.34 14.00 -16.39
N PHE A 14 14.24 13.04 -17.32
CA PHE A 14 12.97 12.36 -17.61
C PHE A 14 12.73 11.10 -16.77
N LEU A 15 13.79 10.53 -16.18
CA LEU A 15 13.70 9.27 -15.43
C LEU A 15 12.71 9.36 -14.26
N PRO A 16 12.70 10.40 -13.40
CA PRO A 16 11.73 10.50 -12.30
C PRO A 16 10.27 10.54 -12.78
N ILE A 17 10.01 11.18 -13.93
CA ILE A 17 8.67 11.28 -14.51
C ILE A 17 8.20 9.90 -14.99
N ILE A 18 9.06 9.18 -15.71
CA ILE A 18 8.76 7.83 -16.20
C ILE A 18 8.49 6.88 -15.02
N LEU A 19 9.32 6.92 -13.98
CA LEU A 19 9.13 6.11 -12.78
C LEU A 19 7.83 6.46 -12.05
N SER A 20 7.46 7.74 -11.98
CA SER A 20 6.21 8.19 -11.37
C SER A 20 4.97 7.74 -12.16
N ILE A 21 5.04 7.78 -13.49
CA ILE A 21 3.99 7.24 -14.37
C ILE A 21 3.84 5.73 -14.15
N LEU A 22 4.94 4.99 -14.19
CA LEU A 22 4.93 3.54 -13.95
C LEU A 22 4.40 3.20 -12.56
N ALA A 23 4.83 3.92 -11.53
CA ALA A 23 4.33 3.76 -10.16
C ALA A 23 2.82 3.98 -10.09
N SER A 24 2.30 5.00 -10.77
CA SER A 24 0.87 5.34 -10.79
C SER A 24 0.04 4.26 -11.49
N ILE A 25 0.53 3.69 -12.59
CA ILE A 25 -0.09 2.52 -13.23
C ILE A 25 -0.12 1.33 -12.26
N ILE A 26 0.99 1.06 -11.57
CA ILE A 26 1.08 -0.04 -10.60
C ILE A 26 0.14 0.20 -9.40
N VAL A 27 -0.03 1.44 -8.94
CA VAL A 27 -1.04 1.80 -7.93
C VAL A 27 -2.42 1.37 -8.42
N GLY A 28 -2.81 1.76 -9.64
CA GLY A 28 -4.10 1.37 -10.23
C GLY A 28 -4.27 -0.15 -10.30
N ILE A 29 -3.28 -0.86 -10.83
CA ILE A 29 -3.31 -2.33 -10.95
C ILE A 29 -3.47 -2.99 -9.56
N SER A 30 -2.75 -2.47 -8.56
CA SER A 30 -2.82 -2.96 -7.18
C SER A 30 -4.18 -2.71 -6.53
N LYS A 31 -4.77 -1.52 -6.75
CA LYS A 31 -6.07 -1.15 -6.20
C LYS A 31 -7.21 -1.91 -6.85
N ALA A 32 -7.13 -2.19 -8.15
CA ALA A 32 -8.10 -3.03 -8.86
C ALA A 32 -8.14 -4.50 -8.39
N GLY A 33 -7.11 -5.00 -7.70
CA GLY A 33 -7.17 -6.32 -7.05
C GLY A 33 -5.99 -7.25 -7.34
N VAL A 34 -5.00 -6.83 -8.13
CA VAL A 34 -3.71 -7.53 -8.24
C VAL A 34 -2.88 -7.19 -7.01
N LYS A 35 -3.23 -7.79 -5.87
CA LYS A 35 -2.57 -7.49 -4.59
C LYS A 35 -1.16 -8.10 -4.56
N GLY A 36 -0.29 -7.53 -3.74
CA GLY A 36 1.10 -7.97 -3.57
C GLY A 36 2.14 -7.14 -4.34
N ILE A 37 1.75 -6.39 -5.37
CA ILE A 37 2.67 -5.50 -6.11
C ILE A 37 2.79 -4.10 -5.50
N GLY A 38 2.06 -3.82 -4.42
CA GLY A 38 1.95 -2.46 -3.89
C GLY A 38 3.26 -1.88 -3.36
N VAL A 39 4.20 -2.75 -2.96
CA VAL A 39 5.55 -2.33 -2.54
C VAL A 39 6.31 -1.69 -3.70
N LEU A 40 6.09 -2.13 -4.94
CA LEU A 40 6.82 -1.62 -6.11
C LEU A 40 6.55 -0.15 -6.37
N PHE A 41 5.31 0.32 -6.24
CA PHE A 41 5.02 1.76 -6.45
C PHE A 41 5.68 2.63 -5.38
N VAL A 42 5.88 2.12 -4.17
CA VAL A 42 6.59 2.84 -3.09
C VAL A 42 8.07 3.01 -3.47
N ILE A 43 8.70 1.95 -3.96
CA ILE A 43 10.11 1.97 -4.41
C ILE A 43 10.30 2.96 -5.55
N LEU A 44 9.47 2.85 -6.60
CA LEU A 44 9.59 3.68 -7.79
C LEU A 44 9.42 5.18 -7.47
N LEU A 45 8.48 5.53 -6.58
CA LEU A 45 8.32 6.91 -6.14
C LEU A 45 9.44 7.38 -5.21
N ALA A 46 10.01 6.50 -4.38
CA ALA A 46 11.16 6.84 -3.54
C ALA A 46 12.44 7.12 -4.35
N TYR A 47 12.57 6.58 -5.56
CA TYR A 47 13.62 6.98 -6.50
C TYR A 47 13.35 8.33 -7.19
N SER A 48 12.08 8.77 -7.21
CA SER A 48 11.66 9.99 -7.92
C SER A 48 11.57 11.20 -7.00
N TYR A 49 11.31 10.97 -5.72
CA TYR A 49 11.06 12.01 -4.72
C TYR A 49 11.64 11.61 -3.37
N GLU A 50 11.93 12.61 -2.53
CA GLU A 50 12.24 12.38 -1.12
C GLU A 50 11.12 11.59 -0.42
N PRO A 51 11.42 10.74 0.59
CA PRO A 51 10.45 9.84 1.20
C PRO A 51 9.16 10.53 1.67
N LYS A 52 9.29 11.65 2.40
CA LYS A 52 8.14 12.41 2.90
C LYS A 52 7.29 12.99 1.77
N THR A 53 7.91 13.57 0.74
CA THR A 53 7.21 14.12 -0.44
C THR A 53 6.50 13.02 -1.23
N SER A 54 7.17 11.88 -1.43
CA SER A 54 6.59 10.69 -2.07
C SER A 54 5.30 10.23 -1.38
N THR A 55 5.30 10.17 -0.04
CA THR A 55 4.09 9.78 0.70
C THR A 55 2.92 10.75 0.52
N GLY A 56 3.19 12.05 0.46
CA GLY A 56 2.19 13.09 0.21
C GLY A 56 1.59 13.05 -1.20
N ILE A 57 2.42 12.79 -2.22
CA ILE A 57 1.95 12.62 -3.61
C ILE A 57 1.11 11.34 -3.75
N LEU A 58 1.51 10.27 -3.07
CA LEU A 58 0.90 8.96 -3.21
C LEU A 58 -0.47 8.87 -2.52
N LEU A 59 -0.68 9.54 -1.37
CA LEU A 59 -1.91 9.38 -0.59
C LEU A 59 -3.20 9.74 -1.39
N PRO A 60 -3.29 10.88 -2.11
CA PRO A 60 -4.46 11.17 -2.95
C PRO A 60 -4.71 10.11 -4.03
N LEU A 61 -3.63 9.60 -4.66
CA LEU A 61 -3.72 8.54 -5.67
C LEU A 61 -4.28 7.23 -5.07
N LEU A 62 -3.83 6.88 -3.86
CA LEU A 62 -4.33 5.71 -3.14
C LEU A 62 -5.82 5.87 -2.79
N ILE A 63 -6.23 7.02 -2.27
CA ILE A 63 -7.65 7.31 -1.95
C ILE A 63 -8.51 7.18 -3.20
N PHE A 64 -8.07 7.75 -4.32
CA PHE A 64 -8.79 7.65 -5.59
C PHE A 64 -8.91 6.20 -6.08
N GLY A 65 -7.80 5.45 -6.06
CA GLY A 65 -7.80 4.04 -6.46
C GLY A 65 -8.66 3.16 -5.54
N ASP A 66 -8.65 3.41 -4.24
CA ASP A 66 -9.52 2.73 -3.27
C ASP A 66 -11.00 3.04 -3.52
N LEU A 67 -11.35 4.30 -3.78
CA LEU A 67 -12.70 4.72 -4.10
C LEU A 67 -13.23 4.02 -5.38
N PHE A 68 -12.41 3.95 -6.43
CA PHE A 68 -12.77 3.20 -7.62
C PHE A 68 -13.03 1.72 -7.30
N ALA A 69 -12.11 1.08 -6.56
CA ALA A 69 -12.25 -0.33 -6.22
C ALA A 69 -13.49 -0.60 -5.36
N ILE A 70 -13.86 0.32 -4.45
CA ILE A 70 -15.11 0.28 -3.69
C ILE A 70 -16.31 0.29 -4.65
N ILE A 71 -16.37 1.26 -5.56
CA ILE A 71 -17.50 1.41 -6.50
C ILE A 71 -17.65 0.16 -7.37
N TYR A 72 -16.53 -0.36 -7.89
CA TYR A 72 -16.51 -1.52 -8.78
C TYR A 72 -16.85 -2.84 -8.06
N TYR A 73 -16.31 -3.07 -6.85
CA TYR A 73 -16.43 -4.35 -6.11
C TYR A 73 -17.40 -4.31 -4.90
N LYS A 74 -18.33 -3.35 -4.84
CA LYS A 74 -19.21 -3.10 -3.66
C LYS A 74 -20.03 -4.29 -3.14
N LYS A 75 -20.34 -5.29 -3.97
CA LYS A 75 -21.30 -6.37 -3.64
C LYS A 75 -20.76 -7.47 -2.71
N ASN A 76 -19.46 -7.50 -2.42
CA ASN A 76 -18.83 -8.63 -1.73
C ASN A 76 -18.14 -8.27 -0.40
N ILE A 77 -18.47 -7.11 0.17
CA ILE A 77 -17.86 -6.63 1.40
C ILE A 77 -18.19 -7.51 2.61
N VAL A 78 -17.20 -7.69 3.50
CA VAL A 78 -17.40 -8.34 4.80
C VAL A 78 -16.95 -7.40 5.92
N TRP A 79 -17.92 -6.69 6.51
CA TRP A 79 -17.69 -5.63 7.51
C TRP A 79 -16.93 -6.09 8.76
N LYS A 80 -17.11 -7.35 9.18
CA LYS A 80 -16.39 -7.94 10.32
C LYS A 80 -14.88 -7.73 10.21
N TYR A 81 -14.32 -7.94 9.01
CA TYR A 81 -12.88 -7.79 8.77
C TYR A 81 -12.41 -6.35 8.88
N ILE A 82 -13.26 -5.40 8.52
CA ILE A 82 -12.97 -3.97 8.54
C ILE A 82 -12.94 -3.47 9.99
N PHE A 83 -14.02 -3.74 10.74
CA PHE A 83 -14.14 -3.27 12.13
C PHE A 83 -13.15 -3.95 13.08
N GLN A 84 -12.68 -5.15 12.75
CA GLN A 84 -11.63 -5.81 13.52
C GLN A 84 -10.26 -5.14 13.35
N LEU A 85 -9.96 -4.53 12.19
CA LEU A 85 -8.62 -4.05 11.87
C LEU A 85 -8.48 -2.51 11.98
N ILE A 86 -9.50 -1.77 11.55
CA ILE A 86 -9.45 -0.29 11.45
C ILE A 86 -9.11 0.43 12.77
N PRO A 87 -9.72 0.08 13.93
CA PRO A 87 -9.40 0.77 15.18
C PRO A 87 -7.91 0.68 15.53
N TRP A 88 -7.32 -0.49 15.34
CA TRP A 88 -5.90 -0.73 15.60
C TRP A 88 -5.00 -0.09 14.56
N MET A 89 -5.43 -0.07 13.28
CA MET A 89 -4.73 0.71 12.26
C MET A 89 -4.72 2.19 12.58
N ALA A 90 -5.84 2.75 13.05
CA ALA A 90 -5.90 4.15 13.47
C ALA A 90 -4.92 4.44 14.61
N MET A 91 -4.84 3.55 15.62
CA MET A 91 -3.83 3.65 16.68
C MET A 91 -2.40 3.61 16.14
N GLY A 92 -2.12 2.72 15.18
CA GLY A 92 -0.83 2.66 14.50
C GLY A 92 -0.50 3.93 13.73
N VAL A 93 -1.48 4.53 13.03
CA VAL A 93 -1.34 5.81 12.33
C VAL A 93 -1.03 6.93 13.31
N LEU A 94 -1.74 7.02 14.43
CA LEU A 94 -1.49 8.02 15.47
C LEU A 94 -0.07 7.89 16.02
N PHE A 95 0.34 6.67 16.37
CA PHE A 95 1.69 6.41 16.87
C PHE A 95 2.77 6.76 15.84
N ALA A 96 2.58 6.37 14.58
CA ALA A 96 3.48 6.73 13.49
C ALA A 96 3.53 8.23 13.21
N THR A 97 2.40 8.94 13.33
CA THR A 97 2.36 10.40 13.13
C THR A 97 3.26 11.11 14.13
N LEU A 98 3.28 10.65 15.39
CA LEU A 98 4.08 11.24 16.47
C LEU A 98 5.56 10.85 16.40
N THR A 99 5.87 9.67 15.90
CA THR A 99 7.24 9.11 15.90
C THR A 99 7.95 9.22 14.56
N GLY A 100 7.21 9.45 13.47
CA GLY A 100 7.74 9.40 12.10
C GLY A 100 8.73 10.51 11.76
N ASP A 101 8.68 11.65 12.44
CA ASP A 101 9.66 12.73 12.25
C ASP A 101 11.06 12.38 12.77
N ILE A 102 11.17 11.35 13.62
CA ILE A 102 12.44 10.86 14.18
C ILE A 102 13.10 9.84 13.22
N ILE A 103 12.36 9.33 12.24
CA ILE A 103 12.82 8.27 11.34
C ILE A 103 13.58 8.91 10.17
N ASP A 104 14.90 8.76 10.17
CA ASP A 104 15.75 9.13 9.04
C ASP A 104 15.55 8.18 7.84
N GLU A 105 16.16 8.51 6.69
CA GLU A 105 16.01 7.72 5.46
C GLU A 105 16.52 6.28 5.61
N LEU A 106 17.61 6.07 6.35
CA LEU A 106 18.19 4.75 6.55
C LEU A 106 17.31 3.89 7.45
N ALA A 107 16.81 4.46 8.55
CA ALA A 107 15.87 3.85 9.47
C ALA A 107 14.55 3.52 8.75
N PHE A 108 14.05 4.42 7.90
CA PHE A 108 12.90 4.18 7.03
C PHE A 108 13.11 2.94 6.16
N LYS A 109 14.19 2.92 5.37
CA LYS A 109 14.51 1.79 4.48
C LYS A 109 14.61 0.47 5.26
N ARG A 110 15.34 0.46 6.38
CA ARG A 110 15.50 -0.72 7.26
C ARG A 110 14.17 -1.19 7.84
N LEU A 111 13.35 -0.27 8.34
CA LEU A 111 12.06 -0.60 8.94
C LEU A 111 11.11 -1.20 7.91
N MET A 112 10.96 -0.54 6.76
CA MET A 112 10.07 -0.98 5.69
C MET A 112 10.52 -2.33 5.13
N SER A 113 11.81 -2.47 4.85
CA SER A 113 12.43 -3.72 4.40
C SER A 113 12.19 -4.87 5.39
N SER A 114 12.38 -4.62 6.69
CA SER A 114 12.18 -5.60 7.75
C SER A 114 10.72 -6.05 7.86
N VAL A 115 9.78 -5.10 7.85
CA VAL A 115 8.35 -5.41 7.90
C VAL A 115 7.91 -6.21 6.68
N ILE A 116 8.35 -5.80 5.50
CA ILE A 116 8.00 -6.43 4.24
C ILE A 116 8.57 -7.86 4.19
N PHE A 117 9.85 -8.04 4.54
CA PHE A 117 10.51 -9.35 4.62
C PHE A 117 9.82 -10.28 5.64
N LEU A 118 9.57 -9.79 6.85
CA LEU A 118 8.88 -10.55 7.89
C LEU A 118 7.46 -10.93 7.44
N SER A 119 6.77 -10.03 6.73
CA SER A 119 5.44 -10.31 6.19
C SER A 119 5.46 -11.48 5.20
N VAL A 120 6.45 -11.49 4.30
CA VAL A 120 6.63 -12.60 3.34
C VAL A 120 6.93 -13.90 4.07
N LEU A 121 7.85 -13.88 5.05
CA LEU A 121 8.14 -15.06 5.85
C LEU A 121 6.88 -15.61 6.51
N ILE A 122 6.11 -14.76 7.18
CA ILE A 122 4.84 -15.16 7.81
C ILE A 122 3.89 -15.76 6.77
N MET A 123 3.73 -15.13 5.60
CA MET A 123 2.87 -15.64 4.53
C MET A 123 3.30 -17.02 4.01
N LEU A 124 4.60 -17.30 3.93
CA LEU A 124 5.13 -18.61 3.50
C LEU A 124 4.82 -19.72 4.51
N PHE A 125 4.80 -19.39 5.81
CA PHE A 125 4.53 -20.36 6.87
C PHE A 125 3.05 -20.50 7.24
N ILE A 126 2.16 -19.60 6.78
CA ILE A 126 0.72 -19.74 7.04
C ILE A 126 0.16 -20.97 6.30
N ASN A 127 -0.27 -21.94 7.09
CA ASN A 127 -1.06 -23.09 6.66
C ASN A 127 -2.42 -23.12 7.41
N ASP A 128 -3.27 -24.12 7.13
CA ASP A 128 -4.59 -24.21 7.76
C ASP A 128 -4.55 -24.27 9.28
N LYS A 129 -3.55 -24.97 9.86
CA LYS A 129 -3.37 -25.08 11.31
C LYS A 129 -3.02 -23.74 11.92
N ILE A 130 -2.02 -23.05 11.36
CA ILE A 130 -1.55 -21.74 11.82
C ILE A 130 -2.65 -20.69 11.64
N SER A 131 -3.34 -20.68 10.50
CA SER A 131 -4.47 -19.80 10.23
C SER A 131 -5.56 -19.94 11.30
N ASN A 132 -5.95 -21.16 11.66
CA ASN A 132 -6.95 -21.40 12.71
C ASN A 132 -6.46 -20.94 14.10
N LEU A 133 -5.16 -21.06 14.39
CA LEU A 133 -4.58 -20.61 15.66
C LEU A 133 -4.56 -19.09 15.77
N ILE A 134 -4.03 -18.40 14.75
CA ILE A 134 -3.85 -16.94 14.81
C ILE A 134 -5.15 -16.17 14.61
N SER A 135 -6.04 -16.62 13.71
CA SER A 135 -7.31 -15.91 13.43
C SER A 135 -8.26 -15.85 14.64
N ASN A 136 -8.15 -16.82 15.56
CA ASN A 136 -8.93 -16.88 16.79
C ASN A 136 -8.23 -16.23 17.99
N HIS A 137 -6.94 -15.88 17.86
CA HIS A 137 -6.20 -15.27 18.96
C HIS A 137 -6.54 -13.79 19.08
N TRP A 138 -6.82 -13.33 20.31
CA TRP A 138 -7.28 -11.96 20.58
C TRP A 138 -6.29 -10.88 20.12
N SER A 139 -4.98 -11.17 20.18
CA SER A 139 -3.92 -10.21 19.83
C SER A 139 -3.67 -10.07 18.32
N PHE A 140 -4.22 -10.96 17.50
CA PHE A 140 -3.94 -10.98 16.06
C PHE A 140 -4.40 -9.70 15.35
N GLY A 141 -5.65 -9.29 15.59
CA GLY A 141 -6.21 -8.04 15.07
C GLY A 141 -5.44 -6.80 15.56
N PRO A 142 -5.22 -6.62 16.88
CA PRO A 142 -4.44 -5.53 17.43
C PRO A 142 -3.01 -5.41 16.87
N LEU A 143 -2.25 -6.50 16.86
CA LEU A 143 -0.85 -6.47 16.42
C LEU A 143 -0.72 -6.21 14.93
N LEU A 144 -1.45 -6.95 14.09
CA LEU A 144 -1.42 -6.72 12.65
C LEU A 144 -2.01 -5.37 12.26
N GLY A 145 -3.12 -4.98 12.89
CA GLY A 145 -3.76 -3.68 12.64
C GLY A 145 -2.83 -2.53 13.03
N GLY A 146 -2.25 -2.56 14.23
CA GLY A 146 -1.28 -1.56 14.68
C GLY A 146 -0.07 -1.47 13.76
N ALA A 147 0.54 -2.60 13.41
CA ALA A 147 1.67 -2.64 12.49
C ALA A 147 1.30 -2.14 11.08
N ALA A 148 0.11 -2.51 10.58
CA ALA A 148 -0.39 -2.04 9.29
C ALA A 148 -0.65 -0.53 9.32
N GLY A 149 -1.27 -0.01 10.40
CA GLY A 149 -1.46 1.42 10.64
C GLY A 149 -0.16 2.21 10.63
N PHE A 150 0.82 1.73 11.38
CA PHE A 150 2.13 2.35 11.49
C PHE A 150 2.83 2.40 10.13
N THR A 151 2.92 1.27 9.45
CA THR A 151 3.64 1.12 8.18
C THR A 151 2.96 1.84 7.02
N THR A 152 1.63 1.96 7.03
CA THR A 152 0.92 2.76 6.03
C THR A 152 1.18 4.25 6.21
N MET A 153 1.28 4.75 7.46
CA MET A 153 1.55 6.16 7.72
C MET A 153 2.98 6.53 7.35
N ILE A 154 3.96 5.72 7.76
CA ILE A 154 5.38 5.97 7.49
C ILE A 154 5.67 5.89 5.98
N GLY A 155 5.25 4.83 5.29
CA GLY A 155 5.72 4.56 3.93
C GLY A 155 4.71 3.93 2.99
N ASN A 156 3.41 4.00 3.29
CA ASN A 156 2.33 3.44 2.46
C ASN A 156 2.48 1.93 2.12
N ALA A 157 3.21 1.14 2.92
CA ALA A 157 3.48 -0.28 2.63
C ALA A 157 2.81 -1.26 3.61
N ALA A 158 1.57 -0.98 4.02
CA ALA A 158 0.78 -1.92 4.82
C ALA A 158 0.18 -3.08 4.02
N GLY A 159 0.33 -3.08 2.69
CA GLY A 159 -0.20 -4.12 1.80
C GLY A 159 0.18 -5.55 2.21
N PRO A 160 1.47 -5.87 2.44
CA PRO A 160 1.90 -7.19 2.90
C PRO A 160 1.24 -7.62 4.22
N LEU A 161 1.15 -6.72 5.20
CA LEU A 161 0.50 -7.01 6.49
C LEU A 161 -1.01 -7.25 6.34
N ALA A 162 -1.68 -6.48 5.49
CA ALA A 162 -3.08 -6.73 5.14
C ALA A 162 -3.26 -8.07 4.42
N ASN A 163 -2.31 -8.47 3.56
CA ASN A 163 -2.33 -9.76 2.89
C ASN A 163 -2.22 -10.92 3.90
N ILE A 164 -1.35 -10.81 4.91
CA ILE A 164 -1.28 -11.78 6.02
C ILE A 164 -2.66 -11.92 6.68
N TYR A 165 -3.27 -10.79 7.05
CA TYR A 165 -4.57 -10.78 7.70
C TYR A 165 -5.64 -11.52 6.87
N PHE A 166 -5.79 -11.16 5.59
CA PHE A 166 -6.81 -11.77 4.75
C PHE A 166 -6.53 -13.24 4.39
N ILE A 167 -5.27 -13.63 4.20
CA ILE A 167 -4.88 -15.03 3.98
C ILE A 167 -5.17 -15.85 5.23
N ALA A 168 -4.80 -15.35 6.41
CA ALA A 168 -5.06 -16.02 7.68
C ALA A 168 -6.57 -16.15 7.97
N MET A 169 -7.38 -15.18 7.53
CA MET A 169 -8.85 -15.23 7.63
C MET A 169 -9.51 -16.05 6.50
N LYS A 170 -8.72 -16.67 5.60
CA LYS A 170 -9.16 -17.50 4.47
C LYS A 170 -10.19 -16.80 3.57
N VAL A 171 -10.00 -15.50 3.35
CA VAL A 171 -10.96 -14.68 2.62
C VAL A 171 -10.88 -14.97 1.12
N LYS A 172 -12.04 -15.26 0.53
CA LYS A 172 -12.22 -15.45 -0.92
C LYS A 172 -11.83 -14.20 -1.72
N LYS A 173 -11.49 -14.35 -2.99
CA LYS A 173 -10.96 -13.29 -3.87
C LYS A 173 -11.81 -12.03 -3.90
N LYS A 174 -13.11 -12.13 -4.22
CA LYS A 174 -13.98 -10.94 -4.33
C LYS A 174 -14.15 -10.22 -2.98
N PRO A 175 -14.45 -10.91 -1.87
CA PRO A 175 -14.45 -10.29 -0.54
C PRO A 175 -13.11 -9.71 -0.11
N PHE A 176 -11.99 -10.32 -0.51
CA PHE A 176 -10.65 -9.79 -0.26
C PHE A 176 -10.50 -8.43 -0.93
N ILE A 177 -10.76 -8.34 -2.24
CA ILE A 177 -10.59 -7.11 -3.02
C ILE A 177 -11.50 -6.01 -2.47
N SER A 178 -12.78 -6.32 -2.26
CA SER A 178 -13.76 -5.37 -1.74
C SER A 178 -13.40 -4.90 -0.32
N SER A 179 -13.20 -5.82 0.62
CA SER A 179 -12.93 -5.46 2.02
C SER A 179 -11.59 -4.73 2.18
N SER A 180 -10.56 -5.13 1.43
CA SER A 180 -9.27 -4.41 1.44
C SER A 180 -9.40 -2.99 0.90
N ALA A 181 -10.19 -2.77 -0.16
CA ALA A 181 -10.45 -1.42 -0.68
C ALA A 181 -11.11 -0.51 0.37
N TYR A 182 -12.12 -1.02 1.10
CA TYR A 182 -12.73 -0.27 2.20
C TYR A 182 -11.75 0.00 3.36
N ILE A 183 -10.96 -1.00 3.77
CA ILE A 183 -9.96 -0.81 4.84
C ILE A 183 -8.98 0.29 4.44
N PHE A 184 -8.41 0.21 3.24
CA PHE A 184 -7.42 1.17 2.78
C PHE A 184 -8.02 2.55 2.51
N PHE A 185 -9.25 2.64 2.00
CA PHE A 185 -9.95 3.90 1.87
C PHE A 185 -10.12 4.60 3.22
N LEU A 186 -10.69 3.89 4.20
CA LEU A 186 -10.97 4.45 5.53
C LEU A 186 -9.68 4.88 6.24
N ILE A 187 -8.65 4.03 6.24
CA ILE A 187 -7.39 4.41 6.90
C ILE A 187 -6.67 5.54 6.16
N ASN A 188 -6.76 5.62 4.83
CA ASN A 188 -6.18 6.72 4.08
C ASN A 188 -6.94 8.03 4.32
N LEU A 189 -8.25 8.00 4.55
CA LEU A 189 -9.00 9.16 5.02
C LEU A 189 -8.61 9.57 6.44
N ILE A 190 -8.37 8.63 7.35
CA ILE A 190 -7.84 8.92 8.70
C ILE A 190 -6.46 9.56 8.63
N LYS A 191 -5.60 9.11 7.71
CA LYS A 191 -4.26 9.66 7.48
C LYS A 191 -4.28 11.08 6.91
N LEU A 192 -5.26 11.39 6.06
CA LEU A 192 -5.34 12.65 5.32
C LEU A 192 -5.12 13.91 6.19
N PRO A 193 -5.81 14.12 7.32
CA PRO A 193 -5.56 15.28 8.18
C PRO A 193 -4.13 15.31 8.74
N PHE A 194 -3.53 14.17 9.08
CA PHE A 194 -2.15 14.14 9.58
C PHE A 194 -1.14 14.54 8.50
N HIS A 195 -1.35 14.10 7.25
CA HIS A 195 -0.50 14.52 6.13
C HIS A 195 -0.64 16.01 5.77
N ILE A 196 -1.82 16.60 5.97
CA ILE A 196 -2.07 18.02 5.69
C ILE A 196 -1.56 18.90 6.84
N PHE A 197 -1.95 18.62 8.08
CA PHE A 197 -1.75 19.53 9.20
C PHE A 197 -0.47 19.27 10.01
N PHE A 198 -0.12 18.00 10.24
CA PHE A 198 1.05 17.63 11.03
C PHE A 198 2.30 17.54 10.17
N TRP A 199 2.29 16.65 9.17
CA TRP A 199 3.46 16.36 8.34
C TRP A 199 3.63 17.33 7.17
N LYS A 200 2.57 18.06 6.79
CA LYS A 200 2.54 19.04 5.68
C LYS A 200 3.07 18.49 4.35
N THR A 201 3.00 17.17 4.19
CA THR A 201 3.44 16.44 2.99
C THR A 201 2.42 16.56 1.86
N ILE A 202 1.14 16.76 2.19
CA ILE A 202 0.12 17.17 1.23
C ILE A 202 0.06 18.69 1.21
N ASN A 203 0.63 19.27 0.17
CA ASN A 203 0.62 20.70 -0.12
C ASN A 203 0.26 20.92 -1.59
N TYR A 204 0.22 22.18 -2.02
CA TYR A 204 -0.17 22.53 -3.39
C TYR A 204 0.69 21.83 -4.46
N GLY A 205 2.01 21.73 -4.22
CA GLY A 205 2.93 21.07 -5.15
C GLY A 205 2.66 19.58 -5.26
N SER A 206 2.56 18.88 -4.12
CA SER A 206 2.30 17.43 -4.12
C SER A 206 0.93 17.10 -4.74
N LEU A 207 -0.10 17.93 -4.50
CA LEU A 207 -1.43 17.73 -5.04
C LEU A 207 -1.46 17.86 -6.57
N ILE A 208 -0.73 18.84 -7.12
CA ILE A 208 -0.59 18.97 -8.58
C ILE A 208 0.08 17.72 -9.16
N GLU A 209 1.13 17.22 -8.53
CA GLU A 209 1.80 15.99 -8.99
C GLU A 209 0.84 14.79 -8.92
N SER A 210 0.08 14.62 -7.84
CA SER A 210 -0.98 13.60 -7.76
C SER A 210 -2.01 13.75 -8.89
N LEU A 211 -2.47 14.97 -9.18
CA LEU A 211 -3.45 15.21 -10.24
C LEU A 211 -2.91 14.82 -11.62
N LYS A 212 -1.65 15.17 -11.95
CA LYS A 212 -0.99 14.75 -13.19
C LYS A 212 -0.90 13.22 -13.31
N MET A 213 -0.71 12.54 -12.19
CA MET A 213 -0.56 11.09 -12.13
C MET A 213 -1.89 10.31 -12.15
N THR A 214 -3.02 10.97 -11.84
CA THR A 214 -4.34 10.35 -11.72
C THR A 214 -4.81 9.63 -13.00
N PRO A 215 -4.62 10.16 -14.23
CA PRO A 215 -4.98 9.44 -15.45
C PRO A 215 -4.26 8.09 -15.60
N PHE A 216 -3.01 8.00 -15.13
CA PHE A 216 -2.23 6.77 -15.18
C PHE A 216 -2.69 5.75 -14.12
N VAL A 217 -3.16 6.22 -12.96
CA VAL A 217 -3.87 5.36 -12.00
C VAL A 217 -5.12 4.77 -12.64
N PHE A 218 -5.92 5.59 -13.35
CA PHE A 218 -7.12 5.11 -14.04
C PHE A 218 -6.80 4.06 -15.11
N LEU A 219 -5.76 4.28 -15.91
CA LEU A 219 -5.27 3.28 -16.86
C LEU A 219 -4.85 1.98 -16.15
N GLY A 220 -4.12 2.09 -15.04
CA GLY A 220 -3.76 0.94 -14.21
C GLY A 220 -4.97 0.21 -13.62
N LEU A 221 -6.03 0.93 -13.23
CA LEU A 221 -7.26 0.33 -12.71
C LEU A 221 -7.95 -0.52 -13.78
N ILE A 222 -8.06 -0.03 -15.01
CA ILE A 222 -8.64 -0.79 -16.13
C ILE A 222 -7.85 -2.07 -16.40
N ILE A 223 -6.52 -1.95 -16.52
CA ILE A 223 -5.62 -3.09 -16.73
C ILE A 223 -5.75 -4.08 -15.58
N GLY A 224 -5.75 -3.60 -14.34
CA GLY A 224 -5.85 -4.42 -13.16
C GLY A 224 -7.17 -5.18 -13.07
N VAL A 225 -8.30 -4.54 -13.38
CA VAL A 225 -9.61 -5.20 -13.43
C VAL A 225 -9.59 -6.34 -14.45
N TYR A 226 -9.08 -6.06 -15.66
CA TYR A 226 -8.97 -7.06 -16.72
C TYR A 226 -8.11 -8.27 -16.29
N ILE A 227 -6.94 -8.02 -15.67
CA ILE A 227 -6.07 -9.08 -15.16
C ILE A 227 -6.77 -9.87 -14.06
N VAL A 228 -7.35 -9.18 -13.08
CA VAL A 228 -8.01 -9.79 -11.91
C VAL A 228 -9.12 -10.72 -12.36
N ASP A 229 -9.96 -10.31 -13.30
CA ASP A 229 -11.09 -11.13 -13.77
C ASP A 229 -10.64 -12.46 -14.41
N LYS A 230 -9.41 -12.54 -14.94
CA LYS A 230 -8.81 -13.78 -15.47
C LYS A 230 -8.20 -14.68 -14.39
N ILE A 231 -7.95 -14.19 -13.18
CA ILE A 231 -7.35 -15.00 -12.10
C ILE A 231 -8.41 -15.93 -11.50
N ILE A 232 -8.15 -17.23 -11.56
CA ILE A 232 -9.01 -18.25 -10.95
C ILE A 232 -8.89 -18.18 -9.42
N GLU A 233 -10.03 -18.27 -8.73
CA GLU A 233 -10.17 -18.20 -7.26
C GLU A 233 -9.09 -19.00 -6.51
N LYS A 234 -8.88 -20.26 -6.92
CA LYS A 234 -7.94 -21.21 -6.30
C LYS A 234 -6.50 -20.70 -6.26
N TYR A 235 -6.09 -19.89 -7.23
CA TYR A 235 -4.72 -19.41 -7.36
C TYR A 235 -4.52 -18.00 -6.81
N TYR A 236 -5.60 -17.31 -6.40
CA TYR A 236 -5.54 -15.90 -6.02
C TYR A 236 -4.59 -15.64 -4.84
N SER A 237 -4.75 -16.37 -3.72
CA SER A 237 -3.88 -16.19 -2.55
C SER A 237 -2.42 -16.56 -2.84
N LYS A 238 -2.18 -17.59 -3.65
CA LYS A 238 -0.83 -18.00 -4.04
C LYS A 238 -0.16 -16.94 -4.93
N LEU A 239 -0.91 -16.35 -5.85
CA LEU A 239 -0.43 -15.25 -6.70
C LEU A 239 -0.08 -14.02 -5.86
N ILE A 240 -0.92 -13.63 -4.89
CA ILE A 240 -0.62 -12.52 -3.97
C ILE A 240 0.67 -12.79 -3.20
N LEU A 241 0.85 -14.00 -2.68
CA LEU A 241 2.06 -14.38 -1.97
C LEU A 241 3.29 -14.24 -2.86
N ILE A 242 3.25 -14.78 -4.08
CA ILE A 242 4.37 -14.72 -5.02
C ILE A 242 4.69 -13.27 -5.40
N LEU A 243 3.68 -12.46 -5.72
CA LEU A 243 3.87 -11.06 -6.08
C LEU A 243 4.39 -10.24 -4.90
N THR A 244 3.88 -10.51 -3.69
CA THR A 244 4.39 -9.86 -2.46
C THR A 244 5.84 -10.25 -2.24
N ALA A 245 6.19 -11.54 -2.32
CA ALA A 245 7.55 -12.03 -2.17
C ALA A 245 8.50 -11.42 -3.19
N ALA A 246 8.13 -11.41 -4.48
CA ALA A 246 8.93 -10.81 -5.54
C ALA A 246 9.16 -9.31 -5.32
N SER A 247 8.09 -8.56 -4.97
CA SER A 247 8.20 -7.13 -4.69
C SER A 247 9.05 -6.84 -3.46
N SER A 248 9.03 -7.73 -2.48
CA SER A 248 9.80 -7.64 -1.24
C SER A 248 11.29 -7.89 -1.47
N ILE A 249 11.61 -8.91 -2.26
CA ILE A 249 12.98 -9.20 -2.68
C ILE A 249 13.52 -8.00 -3.44
N PHE A 250 12.74 -7.42 -4.36
CA PHE A 250 13.16 -6.22 -5.08
C PHE A 250 13.41 -5.03 -4.13
N PHE A 251 12.55 -4.80 -3.12
CA PHE A 251 12.74 -3.77 -2.09
C PHE A 251 14.03 -3.96 -1.27
N LEU A 252 14.40 -5.21 -0.98
CA LEU A 252 15.60 -5.53 -0.19
C LEU A 252 16.91 -5.17 -0.91
N PHE A 253 16.91 -5.20 -2.24
CA PHE A 253 18.08 -4.97 -3.08
C PHE A 253 18.11 -3.59 -3.77
N SER A 254 17.15 -2.71 -3.47
CA SER A 254 17.00 -1.36 -4.05
C SER A 254 17.64 -0.25 -3.21
#